data_AF-A0A963IGS1-F1
#
_entry.id   AF-A0A963IGS1-F1
#
_cell.length_a   1.000
_cell.length_b   1.000
_cell.length_c   1.000
_cell.angle_alpha   90.00
_cell.angle_beta   90.00
_cell.angle_gamma   90.00
#
_symmetry.space_group_name_H-M   'P 1'
#
loop_
_entity.id
_entity.type
_entity.pdbx_description
1 polymer ?
#
loop_
_entity_poly.entity_id
_entity_poly.type
_entity_poly.pdbx_seq_one_letter_code
_entity_poly.pdbx_strand_id
1 'polypeptide(L)'
;MSADEGVEKSALLLLSLGSTEAAEVLKHLGPKEVQRLGVTMAKLPSSPRSKVEPLLDELDSHADKGSPVEADEDQIRDMLTKALGDDRAAHIISRVLQGSDTAGIESLKWMDAATAADLIK
;
A
#
# COMPACT_ATOMS: atom_id res chain seq x y z
N MET A 1 -27.46 -4.93 -7.66
CA MET A 1 -27.10 -3.51 -7.49
C MET A 1 -27.34 -2.79 -8.80
N SER A 2 -28.08 -1.67 -8.79
CA SER A 2 -28.23 -0.87 -10.01
C SER A 2 -26.93 -0.11 -10.31
N ALA A 3 -26.71 0.29 -11.56
CA ALA A 3 -25.49 1.03 -11.93
C ALA A 3 -25.39 2.39 -11.20
N ASP A 4 -26.52 3.00 -10.85
CA ASP A 4 -26.54 4.28 -10.12
C ASP A 4 -26.28 4.10 -8.63
N GLU A 5 -26.79 3.02 -8.04
CA GLU A 5 -26.53 2.63 -6.65
C GLU A 5 -25.03 2.36 -6.41
N GLY A 6 -24.36 1.68 -7.35
CA GLY A 6 -22.91 1.45 -7.26
C GLY A 6 -22.09 2.75 -7.33
N VAL A 7 -22.48 3.69 -8.18
CA VAL A 7 -21.79 4.98 -8.29
C VAL A 7 -21.98 5.83 -7.04
N GLU A 8 -23.17 5.79 -6.43
CA GLU A 8 -23.46 6.48 -5.17
C GLU A 8 -22.63 5.90 -4.02
N LYS A 9 -22.56 4.58 -3.89
CA LYS A 9 -21.71 3.89 -2.91
C LYS A 9 -20.23 4.24 -3.09
N SER A 10 -19.71 4.19 -4.33
CA SER A 10 -18.32 4.54 -4.63
C SER A 10 -18.02 6.01 -4.32
N ALA A 11 -18.95 6.91 -4.63
CA ALA A 11 -18.80 8.33 -4.30
C ALA A 11 -18.77 8.56 -2.78
N LEU A 12 -19.64 7.88 -2.02
CA LEU A 12 -19.66 7.97 -0.56
C LEU A 12 -18.38 7.39 0.07
N LEU A 13 -17.88 6.26 -0.45
CA LEU A 13 -16.61 5.66 -0.03
C LEU A 13 -15.43 6.62 -0.26
N LEU A 14 -15.29 7.15 -1.47
CA LEU A 14 -14.22 8.08 -1.81
C LEU A 14 -14.26 9.36 -0.95
N LEU A 15 -15.45 9.90 -0.66
CA LEU A 15 -15.59 11.03 0.26
C LEU A 15 -15.16 10.68 1.69
N SER A 16 -15.33 9.42 2.12
CA SER A 16 -14.92 8.95 3.45
C SER A 16 -13.42 8.71 3.59
N LEU A 17 -12.72 8.40 2.49
CA LEU A 17 -11.27 8.18 2.47
C LEU A 17 -10.48 9.48 2.65
N GLY A 18 -11.04 10.62 2.22
CA GLY A 18 -10.34 11.91 2.22
C GLY A 18 -9.66 12.20 0.88
N SER A 19 -9.17 13.44 0.72
CA SER A 19 -8.75 13.94 -0.60
C SER A 19 -7.54 13.21 -1.17
N THR A 20 -6.57 12.85 -0.32
CA THR A 20 -5.29 12.28 -0.77
C THR A 20 -5.49 10.84 -1.25
N GLU A 21 -6.15 10.03 -0.44
CA GLU A 21 -6.40 8.62 -0.69
C GLU A 21 -7.39 8.44 -1.85
N ALA A 22 -8.45 9.25 -1.91
CA ALA A 22 -9.38 9.23 -3.03
C ALA A 22 -8.70 9.61 -4.34
N ALA A 23 -7.75 10.55 -4.32
CA ALA A 23 -7.01 10.93 -5.53
C ALA A 23 -6.19 9.77 -6.09
N GLU A 24 -5.57 8.94 -5.25
CA GLU A 24 -4.85 7.74 -5.72
C GLU A 24 -5.79 6.76 -6.41
N VAL A 25 -6.99 6.52 -5.87
CA VAL A 25 -8.00 5.66 -6.51
C VAL A 25 -8.45 6.23 -7.86
N LEU A 26 -8.70 7.54 -7.93
CA LEU A 26 -9.17 8.20 -9.15
C LEU A 26 -8.16 8.13 -10.31
N LYS A 27 -6.84 8.02 -10.04
CA LYS A 27 -5.81 7.85 -11.08
C LYS A 27 -5.97 6.56 -11.89
N HIS A 28 -6.65 5.56 -11.34
CA HIS A 28 -6.89 4.28 -12.01
C HIS A 28 -8.16 4.25 -12.86
N LEU A 29 -8.91 5.35 -12.90
CA LEU A 29 -10.20 5.44 -13.61
C LEU A 29 -10.08 6.24 -14.91
N GLY A 30 -10.92 5.91 -15.88
CA GLY A 30 -11.03 6.66 -17.12
C GLY A 30 -11.75 8.01 -16.93
N PRO A 31 -11.57 8.97 -17.85
CA PRO A 31 -12.15 10.32 -17.73
C PRO A 31 -13.67 10.35 -17.51
N LYS A 32 -14.42 9.45 -18.16
CA LYS A 32 -15.87 9.35 -18.03
C LYS A 32 -16.30 8.87 -16.63
N GLU A 33 -15.54 7.96 -16.05
CA GLU A 33 -15.82 7.39 -14.72
C GLU A 33 -15.55 8.43 -13.64
N VAL A 34 -14.42 9.13 -13.74
CA VAL A 34 -14.07 10.26 -12.88
C VAL A 34 -15.14 11.34 -12.94
N GLN A 35 -15.60 11.71 -14.14
CA GLN A 35 -16.68 12.68 -14.31
C GLN A 35 -17.97 12.23 -13.63
N ARG A 36 -18.38 10.97 -13.84
CA ARG A 36 -19.61 10.42 -13.25
C ARG A 36 -19.54 10.42 -11.72
N LEU A 37 -18.40 9.99 -11.15
CA LEU A 37 -18.17 10.02 -9.71
C LEU A 37 -18.18 11.45 -9.16
N GLY A 38 -17.49 12.39 -9.81
CA GLY A 38 -17.44 13.79 -9.37
C GLY A 38 -18.82 14.46 -9.35
N VAL A 39 -19.65 14.21 -10.37
CA VAL A 39 -21.04 14.71 -10.39
C VAL A 39 -21.86 14.12 -9.25
N THR A 40 -21.68 12.83 -8.93
CA THR A 40 -22.39 12.19 -7.82
C THR A 40 -21.91 12.70 -6.47
N MET A 41 -20.59 12.82 -6.26
CA MET A 41 -20.00 13.39 -5.04
C MET A 41 -20.52 14.80 -4.75
N ALA A 42 -20.62 15.65 -5.78
CA ALA A 42 -21.12 17.02 -5.62
C ALA A 42 -22.61 17.09 -5.25
N LYS A 43 -23.37 16.04 -5.54
CA LYS A 43 -24.81 15.95 -5.25
C LYS A 43 -25.12 15.21 -3.96
N LEU A 44 -24.14 14.49 -3.39
CA LEU A 44 -24.35 13.69 -2.20
C LEU A 44 -24.57 14.60 -0.98
N PRO A 45 -25.67 14.43 -0.23
CA PRO A 45 -25.89 15.16 1.00
C PRO A 45 -24.90 14.70 2.07
N SER A 46 -24.61 15.59 3.03
CA SER A 46 -23.87 15.21 4.24
C SER A 46 -24.57 14.01 4.89
N SER A 47 -23.87 12.88 4.91
CA SER A 47 -24.40 11.61 5.38
C SER A 47 -23.72 11.23 6.69
N PRO A 48 -24.47 10.71 7.68
CA PRO A 48 -23.89 10.25 8.93
C PRO A 48 -22.95 9.06 8.70
N ARG A 49 -21.94 8.93 9.54
CA ARG A 49 -20.91 7.88 9.45
C ARG A 49 -21.49 6.45 9.45
N SER A 50 -22.64 6.26 10.10
CA SER A 50 -23.39 4.99 10.11
C SER A 50 -23.87 4.50 8.73
N LYS A 51 -23.93 5.38 7.72
CA LYS A 51 -24.18 4.96 6.33
C LYS A 51 -22.94 4.46 5.61
N VAL A 52 -21.76 4.78 6.12
CA VAL A 52 -20.46 4.39 5.54
C VAL A 52 -20.01 3.05 6.08
N GLU A 53 -20.30 2.74 7.35
CA GLU A 53 -19.90 1.48 8.00
C GLU A 53 -20.26 0.22 7.16
N PRO A 54 -21.51 0.06 6.66
CA PRO A 54 -21.84 -1.13 5.86
C PRO A 54 -21.10 -1.19 4.52
N LEU A 55 -20.66 -0.04 3.99
CA LEU A 55 -19.86 0.01 2.76
C LEU A 55 -18.42 -0.42 3.01
N LEU A 56 -17.88 -0.13 4.18
CA LEU A 56 -16.56 -0.60 4.58
C LEU A 56 -16.58 -2.11 4.81
N ASP A 57 -17.62 -2.64 5.45
CA ASP A 57 -17.79 -4.10 5.63
C ASP A 57 -17.92 -4.82 4.27
N GLU A 58 -18.66 -4.22 3.33
CA GLU A 58 -18.78 -4.73 1.97
C GLU A 58 -17.44 -4.70 1.24
N LEU A 59 -16.69 -3.60 1.34
CA LEU A 59 -15.34 -3.47 0.76
C LEU A 59 -14.38 -4.51 1.35
N ASP A 60 -14.38 -4.71 2.66
CA ASP A 60 -13.51 -5.65 3.37
C ASP A 60 -13.81 -7.09 2.93
N SER A 61 -15.09 -7.47 2.88
CA SER A 61 -15.50 -8.80 2.36
C SER A 61 -15.13 -9.01 0.90
N HIS A 62 -15.05 -7.94 0.10
CA HIS A 62 -14.58 -8.01 -1.28
C HIS A 62 -13.05 -8.07 -1.38
N ALA A 63 -12.33 -7.37 -0.51
CA ALA A 63 -10.87 -7.42 -0.41
C ALA A 63 -10.38 -8.81 0.01
N ASP A 64 -11.05 -9.44 0.98
CA ASP A 64 -10.78 -10.82 1.42
C ASP A 64 -10.93 -11.87 0.32
N LYS A 65 -11.76 -11.59 -0.69
CA LYS A 65 -11.98 -12.47 -1.87
C LYS A 65 -11.01 -12.17 -3.01
N GLY A 66 -10.20 -11.13 -2.90
CA GLY A 66 -9.18 -10.77 -3.88
C GLY A 66 -8.06 -11.80 -3.95
N SER A 67 -7.15 -11.61 -4.92
CA SER A 67 -5.90 -12.38 -4.94
C SER A 67 -5.14 -12.22 -3.63
N PRO A 68 -4.34 -13.22 -3.22
CA PRO A 68 -3.40 -13.07 -2.12
C PRO A 68 -2.60 -11.78 -2.31
N VAL A 69 -2.49 -10.97 -1.25
CA VAL A 69 -1.55 -9.85 -1.24
C VAL A 69 -0.15 -10.46 -1.24
N GLU A 70 0.44 -10.57 -2.42
CA GLU A 70 1.84 -10.93 -2.55
C GLU A 70 2.67 -9.73 -2.10
N ALA A 71 3.62 -9.97 -1.20
CA ALA A 71 4.56 -8.96 -0.76
C ALA A 71 5.47 -8.60 -1.93
N ASP A 72 5.21 -7.45 -2.57
CA ASP A 72 6.13 -6.85 -3.53
C ASP A 72 7.22 -6.09 -2.76
N GLU A 73 8.47 -6.55 -2.88
CA GLU A 73 9.64 -5.94 -2.24
C GLU A 73 9.80 -4.46 -2.61
N ASP A 74 9.49 -4.08 -3.85
CA ASP A 74 9.60 -2.70 -4.31
C ASP A 74 8.51 -1.83 -3.69
N GLN A 75 7.30 -2.36 -3.54
CA GLN A 75 6.22 -1.69 -2.83
C GLN A 75 6.56 -1.50 -1.35
N ILE A 76 7.12 -2.52 -0.69
CA ILE A 76 7.55 -2.44 0.71
C ILE A 76 8.67 -1.41 0.88
N ARG A 77 9.64 -1.38 -0.04
CA ARG A 77 10.72 -0.38 -0.06
C ARG A 77 10.15 1.03 -0.16
N ASP A 78 9.26 1.29 -1.12
CA ASP A 78 8.64 2.61 -1.31
C ASP A 78 7.82 3.05 -0.08
N MET A 79 7.05 2.13 0.51
CA MET A 79 6.30 2.40 1.75
C MET A 79 7.20 2.77 2.92
N LEU A 80 8.29 2.01 3.14
CA LEU A 80 9.25 2.27 4.22
C LEU A 80 9.99 3.58 4.02
N THR A 81 10.37 3.90 2.78
CA THR A 81 11.01 5.18 2.42
C THR A 81 10.08 6.36 2.68
N LYS A 82 8.82 6.29 2.23
CA LYS A 82 7.82 7.35 2.46
C LYS A 82 7.55 7.57 3.96
N ALA A 83 7.54 6.52 4.76
CA ALA A 83 7.25 6.61 6.19
C ALA A 83 8.42 7.12 7.04
N LEU A 84 9.67 6.80 6.67
CA LEU A 84 10.85 7.00 7.53
C LEU A 84 11.88 7.98 6.97
N GLY A 85 11.83 8.27 5.67
CA GLY A 85 12.88 8.96 4.90
C GLY A 85 14.00 8.02 4.47
N ASP A 86 14.72 8.38 3.41
CA ASP A 86 15.72 7.54 2.72
C ASP A 86 16.75 6.91 3.69
N ASP A 87 17.36 7.74 4.55
CA ASP A 87 18.44 7.33 5.45
C ASP A 87 18.00 6.27 6.47
N ARG A 88 16.79 6.42 7.05
CA ARG A 88 16.26 5.48 8.05
C ARG A 88 15.66 4.24 7.40
N ALA A 89 15.08 4.39 6.22
CA ALA A 89 14.48 3.29 5.50
C ALA A 89 15.53 2.30 5.01
N ALA A 90 16.68 2.76 4.48
CA ALA A 90 17.70 1.89 3.91
C ALA A 90 18.16 0.77 4.86
N HIS A 91 18.43 1.11 6.13
CA HIS A 91 18.84 0.13 7.14
C HIS A 91 17.71 -0.85 7.52
N ILE A 92 16.47 -0.38 7.59
CA ILE A 92 15.30 -1.22 7.90
C ILE A 92 15.02 -2.17 6.72
N ILE A 93 15.03 -1.66 5.50
CA ILE A 93 14.78 -2.42 4.26
C ILE A 93 15.81 -3.54 4.12
N SER A 94 17.10 -3.24 4.31
CA SER A 94 18.16 -4.26 4.30
C SER A 94 17.85 -5.39 5.31
N ARG A 95 17.50 -5.04 6.54
CA ARG A 95 17.22 -6.03 7.59
C ARG A 95 15.95 -6.85 7.32
N VAL A 96 14.91 -6.23 6.75
CA VAL A 96 13.60 -6.84 6.51
C VAL A 96 13.60 -7.72 5.26
N LEU A 97 14.23 -7.28 4.17
CA LEU A 97 14.22 -7.99 2.89
C LEU A 97 15.36 -8.99 2.74
N GLN A 98 16.56 -8.71 3.26
CA GLN A 98 17.72 -9.58 3.04
C GLN A 98 17.85 -10.70 4.07
N GLY A 99 17.13 -10.64 5.20
CA GLY A 99 17.30 -11.57 6.30
C GLY A 99 18.68 -11.42 6.96
N SER A 100 18.73 -11.56 8.28
CA SER A 100 19.89 -11.17 9.09
C SER A 100 21.13 -12.08 9.01
N ASP A 101 21.46 -12.73 7.89
CA ASP A 101 22.48 -13.80 7.91
C ASP A 101 23.59 -13.78 6.83
N THR A 102 23.60 -12.90 5.84
CA THR A 102 24.62 -12.97 4.77
C THR A 102 25.63 -11.82 4.72
N ALA A 103 25.38 -10.69 5.38
CA ALA A 103 26.30 -9.55 5.37
C ALA A 103 27.72 -9.90 5.91
N GLY A 104 27.79 -10.73 6.97
CA GLY A 104 29.07 -11.23 7.49
C GLY A 104 29.74 -12.28 6.59
N ILE A 105 28.96 -13.01 5.79
CA ILE A 105 29.49 -14.01 4.86
C ILE A 105 30.00 -13.34 3.58
N GLU A 106 29.36 -12.26 3.11
CA GLU A 106 29.85 -11.50 1.96
C GLU A 106 31.18 -10.81 2.24
N SER A 107 31.43 -10.35 3.48
CA SER A 107 32.76 -9.84 3.84
C SER A 107 33.86 -10.90 3.72
N LEU A 108 33.56 -12.19 3.99
CA LEU A 108 34.54 -13.28 3.86
C LEU A 108 34.99 -13.51 2.42
N LYS A 109 34.16 -13.15 1.42
CA LYS A 109 34.52 -13.28 0.01
C LYS A 109 35.67 -12.36 -0.41
N TRP A 110 35.87 -11.27 0.32
CA TRP A 110 36.87 -10.24 0.06
C TRP A 110 38.04 -10.25 1.05
N MET A 111 38.03 -11.21 2.00
CA MET A 111 39.09 -11.39 2.98
C MET A 111 40.12 -12.41 2.48
N ASP A 112 41.39 -12.17 2.78
CA ASP A 112 42.44 -13.14 2.47
C ASP A 112 42.38 -14.36 3.41
N ALA A 113 42.87 -15.50 2.92
CA ALA A 113 42.72 -16.78 3.59
C ALA A 113 43.38 -16.85 4.98
N ALA A 114 44.45 -16.07 5.22
CA ALA A 114 45.12 -16.07 6.52
C ALA A 114 44.29 -15.31 7.56
N THR A 115 43.76 -14.14 7.20
CA THR A 115 42.88 -13.34 8.05
C THR A 115 41.58 -14.08 8.38
N ALA A 116 41.01 -14.81 7.42
CA ALA A 116 39.83 -15.64 7.66
C ALA A 116 40.12 -16.82 8.59
N ALA A 117 41.29 -17.47 8.46
CA ALA A 117 41.66 -18.61 9.29
C ALA A 117 41.90 -18.24 10.77
N ASP A 118 42.37 -17.03 11.04
CA ASP A 118 42.56 -16.55 12.42
C ASP A 118 41.24 -16.21 13.14
N LEU A 119 40.14 -15.98 12.42
CA LEU A 119 38.82 -15.72 13.00
C LEU A 119 38.11 -16.98 13.54
N ILE A 120 38.56 -18.18 13.17
CA ILE A 120 37.90 -19.47 13.50
C ILE A 120 38.77 -20.33 14.45
N LYS A 121 39.79 -19.72 15.07
CA LYS A 121 40.66 -20.38 16.06
C LYS A 121 40.07 -20.39 17.46
#